data_AF-A0A382KAE8-F1
#
_entry.id   AF-A0A382KAE8-F1
#
_cell.length_a   1.000
_cell.length_b   1.000
_cell.length_c   1.000
_cell.angle_alpha   90.00
_cell.angle_beta   90.00
_cell.angle_gamma   90.00
#
_symmetry.space_group_name_H-M   'P 1'
#
loop_
_entity.id
_entity.type
_entity.pdbx_description
1 polymer ?
#
loop_
_entity_poly.entity_id
_entity_poly.type
_entity_poly.pdbx_seq_one_letter_code
_entity_poly.pdbx_strand_id
1 'polypeptide(L)'
;MHIIEVAEPLIETKIVWAKKGKNNITRKYRCSFGKRKGRVVASPMQCSAPIDMKKRFALKKTKARLGSKMARKAKKTKRFNPASKRVRALNRQ
;
A
#
# COMPACT_ATOMS: atom_id res chain seq x y z
N MET A 1 0.84 -27.47 35.16
CA MET A 1 0.42 -26.73 33.95
C MET A 1 1.33 -25.53 33.77
N HIS A 2 2.34 -25.65 32.91
CA HIS A 2 3.14 -24.49 32.50
C HIS A 2 2.38 -23.77 31.39
N ILE A 3 1.87 -22.58 31.70
CA ILE A 3 1.32 -21.68 30.69
C ILE A 3 2.53 -21.07 29.98
N ILE A 4 2.83 -21.60 28.80
CA ILE A 4 3.82 -20.99 27.91
C ILE A 4 3.10 -19.82 27.26
N GLU A 5 3.37 -18.60 27.72
CA GLU A 5 2.96 -17.39 27.01
C GLU A 5 3.70 -17.34 25.67
N VAL A 6 3.03 -17.81 24.61
CA VAL A 6 3.47 -17.57 23.24
C VAL A 6 3.13 -16.12 22.93
N ALA A 7 4.04 -15.22 23.30
CA ALA A 7 4.02 -13.85 22.81
C ALA A 7 4.43 -13.88 21.32
N GLU A 8 3.49 -14.17 20.43
CA GLU A 8 3.70 -13.91 19.01
C GLU A 8 4.01 -12.42 18.83
N PRO A 9 5.08 -12.04 18.12
CA PRO A 9 5.32 -10.64 17.85
C PRO A 9 4.14 -10.09 17.03
N LEU A 10 3.38 -9.16 17.62
CA LEU A 10 2.37 -8.39 16.90
C LEU A 10 3.08 -7.53 15.84
N ILE A 11 3.22 -8.07 14.62
CA ILE A 11 3.78 -7.34 13.48
C ILE A 11 2.69 -6.39 12.99
N GLU A 12 2.56 -5.26 13.68
CA GLU A 12 1.54 -4.25 13.42
C GLU A 12 1.53 -3.79 11.96
N THR A 13 2.73 -3.65 11.38
CA THR A 13 2.91 -3.22 10.00
C THR A 13 4.13 -3.85 9.33
N LYS A 14 4.00 -4.28 8.07
CA LYS A 14 5.13 -4.70 7.23
C LYS A 14 5.70 -3.48 6.49
N ILE A 15 7.01 -3.29 6.53
CA ILE A 15 7.66 -2.24 5.72
C ILE A 15 7.67 -2.67 4.25
N VAL A 16 7.29 -1.76 3.37
CA VAL A 16 7.25 -1.96 1.91
C VAL A 16 7.86 -0.77 1.20
N TRP A 17 8.53 -1.03 0.09
CA TRP A 17 9.08 0.02 -0.76
C TRP A 17 8.00 0.50 -1.74
N ALA A 18 7.90 1.82 -1.92
CA ALA A 18 6.95 2.41 -2.86
C ALA A 18 7.58 3.59 -3.61
N LYS A 19 7.13 3.82 -4.84
CA LYS A 19 7.55 4.97 -5.65
C LYS A 19 6.86 6.25 -5.18
N LYS A 20 7.62 7.34 -4.98
CA LYS A 20 7.13 8.71 -4.73
C LYS A 20 7.55 9.58 -5.92
N GLY A 21 6.58 10.20 -6.61
CA GLY A 21 6.86 11.02 -7.80
C GLY A 21 7.36 10.19 -9.00
N LYS A 22 8.20 10.80 -9.86
CA LYS A 22 8.71 10.19 -11.10
C LYS A 22 9.84 9.19 -10.83
N ASN A 23 10.83 9.56 -10.00
CA ASN A 23 12.10 8.84 -9.88
C ASN A 23 12.45 8.37 -8.45
N ASN A 24 11.75 8.86 -7.42
CA ASN A 24 12.15 8.60 -6.03
C ASN A 24 11.43 7.37 -5.45
N ILE A 25 12.09 6.70 -4.51
CA ILE A 25 11.58 5.52 -3.81
C ILE A 25 11.62 5.84 -2.32
N THR A 26 10.54 5.53 -1.61
CA THR A 26 10.40 5.76 -0.18
C THR A 26 9.90 4.50 0.50
N ARG A 27 10.30 4.30 1.76
CA ARG A 27 9.69 3.28 2.63
C ARG A 27 8.27 3.71 2.99
N LYS A 28 7.38 2.73 3.06
CA LYS A 28 5.97 2.85 3.45
C LYS A 28 5.59 1.66 4.31
N TYR A 29 4.41 1.72 4.91
CA TYR A 29 3.91 0.68 5.80
C TYR A 29 2.71 -0.01 5.17
N ARG A 30 2.67 -1.34 5.20
CA ARG A 30 1.50 -2.13 4.85
C ARG A 30 0.77 -2.49 6.13
N CYS A 31 -0.49 -2.09 6.22
CA CYS A 31 -1.34 -2.42 7.36
C CYS A 31 -1.63 -3.92 7.41
N SER A 32 -1.28 -4.59 8.51
CA SER A 32 -1.51 -6.03 8.71
C SER A 32 -2.90 -6.34 9.26
N PHE A 33 -3.47 -5.41 10.05
CA PHE A 33 -4.72 -5.59 10.79
C PHE A 33 -5.72 -4.42 10.58
N GLY A 34 -6.93 -4.59 11.10
CA GLY A 34 -7.98 -3.56 11.14
C GLY A 34 -8.71 -3.28 9.82
N LYS A 35 -9.55 -2.24 9.80
CA LYS A 35 -10.43 -1.86 8.66
C LYS A 35 -9.66 -1.48 7.39
N ARG A 36 -8.36 -1.18 7.50
CA ARG A 36 -7.46 -0.80 6.38
C ARG A 36 -6.45 -1.91 6.02
N LYS A 37 -6.67 -3.15 6.48
CA LYS A 37 -5.83 -4.32 6.17
C LYS A 37 -5.45 -4.40 4.69
N GLY A 38 -4.17 -4.63 4.42
CA GLY A 38 -3.60 -4.74 3.08
C GLY A 38 -3.25 -3.41 2.40
N ARG A 39 -3.67 -2.26 2.93
CA ARG A 39 -3.36 -0.95 2.35
C ARG A 39 -1.92 -0.53 2.65
N VAL A 40 -1.28 0.11 1.67
CA VAL A 40 0.04 0.74 1.83
C VAL A 40 -0.15 2.22 2.17
N VAL A 41 0.34 2.63 3.33
CA VAL A 41 0.16 3.97 3.92
C VAL A 41 1.50 4.66 4.15
N ALA A 42 1.47 5.97 4.38
CA ALA A 42 2.69 6.76 4.61
C ALA A 42 3.18 6.66 6.06
N SER A 43 2.26 6.65 7.03
CA SER A 43 2.55 6.51 8.46
C SER A 43 1.77 5.34 9.06
N PRO A 44 2.29 4.65 10.09
CA PRO A 44 1.65 3.50 10.71
C PRO A 44 0.31 3.86 11.38
N MET A 45 0.19 5.05 11.97
CA MET A 45 -1.06 5.56 12.57
C MET A 45 -2.24 5.57 11.58
N GLN A 46 -1.98 5.71 10.28
CA GLN A 46 -3.03 5.67 9.26
C GLN A 46 -3.69 4.29 9.14
N CYS A 47 -3.17 3.22 9.72
CA CYS A 47 -3.80 1.91 9.68
C CYS A 47 -5.07 1.84 10.52
N SER A 48 -5.09 2.52 11.67
CA SER A 48 -6.23 2.54 12.59
C SER A 48 -7.22 3.68 12.32
N ALA A 49 -6.87 4.63 11.46
CA ALA A 49 -7.72 5.78 11.16
C ALA A 49 -9.06 5.39 10.48
N PRO A 50 -10.16 6.09 10.77
CA PRO A 50 -11.48 5.82 10.19
C PRO A 50 -11.50 6.02 8.67
N ILE A 51 -12.40 5.34 7.96
CA ILE A 51 -12.48 5.42 6.49
C ILE A 51 -13.34 6.61 6.07
N ASP A 52 -12.78 7.51 5.27
CA ASP A 52 -13.52 8.63 4.68
C ASP A 52 -14.49 8.15 3.60
N MET A 53 -15.79 8.11 3.92
CA MET A 53 -16.83 7.63 3.00
C MET A 53 -16.97 8.52 1.75
N LYS A 54 -16.90 9.84 1.90
CA LYS A 54 -16.96 10.80 0.78
C LYS A 54 -15.89 10.51 -0.28
N LYS A 55 -14.63 10.26 0.15
CA LYS A 55 -13.52 9.94 -0.76
C LYS A 55 -13.72 8.59 -1.44
N ARG A 56 -14.34 7.62 -0.77
CA ARG A 56 -14.66 6.30 -1.36
C ARG A 56 -15.67 6.43 -2.48
N PHE A 57 -16.74 7.20 -2.29
CA PHE A 57 -17.75 7.45 -3.33
C PHE A 57 -17.17 8.23 -4.51
N ALA A 58 -16.38 9.28 -4.25
CA ALA A 58 -15.70 10.03 -5.29
C ALA A 58 -14.77 9.13 -6.14
N LEU A 59 -13.96 8.29 -5.49
CA LEU A 59 -13.08 7.35 -6.18
C LEU A 59 -13.87 6.34 -7.03
N LYS A 60 -15.03 5.86 -6.55
CA LYS A 60 -15.89 4.95 -7.31
C LYS A 60 -16.38 5.62 -8.61
N LYS A 61 -16.84 6.86 -8.53
CA LYS A 61 -17.25 7.65 -9.71
C LYS A 61 -16.09 7.89 -10.68
N THR A 62 -14.90 8.24 -10.17
CA THR A 62 -13.71 8.44 -11.03
C THR A 62 -13.25 7.14 -11.68
N LYS A 63 -13.30 6.00 -10.99
CA LYS A 63 -12.95 4.68 -11.55
C LYS A 63 -13.91 4.26 -12.65
N ALA A 64 -15.22 4.51 -12.49
CA ALA A 64 -16.19 4.23 -13.54
C ALA A 64 -15.86 5.03 -14.82
N ARG A 65 -15.51 6.32 -14.68
CA ARG A 65 -15.21 7.19 -15.84
C ARG A 65 -13.83 6.95 -16.47
N LEU A 66 -12.79 6.73 -15.67
CA LEU A 66 -11.39 6.78 -16.13
C LEU A 66 -10.58 5.51 -15.82
N GLY A 67 -11.23 4.45 -15.32
CA GLY A 67 -10.56 3.23 -14.86
C GLY A 67 -9.65 2.59 -15.91
N SER A 68 -10.14 2.44 -17.14
CA SER A 68 -9.41 1.85 -18.27
C SER A 68 -8.15 2.66 -18.62
N LYS A 69 -8.29 3.99 -18.72
CA LYS A 69 -7.17 4.91 -18.99
C LYS A 69 -6.13 4.88 -17.88
N MET A 70 -6.57 4.86 -16.61
CA MET A 70 -5.66 4.75 -15.46
C MET A 70 -4.89 3.42 -15.47
N ALA A 71 -5.56 2.31 -15.77
CA ALA A 71 -4.92 0.99 -15.84
C ALA A 71 -3.86 0.93 -16.96
N ARG A 72 -4.17 1.46 -18.14
CA ARG A 72 -3.22 1.52 -19.27
C ARG A 72 -1.97 2.32 -18.92
N LYS A 73 -2.17 3.53 -18.37
CA LYS A 73 -1.04 4.39 -17.93
C LYS A 73 -0.21 3.71 -16.85
N ALA A 74 -0.85 3.07 -15.86
CA ALA A 74 -0.15 2.36 -14.80
C ALA A 74 0.69 1.18 -15.32
N LYS A 75 0.15 0.39 -16.27
CA LYS A 75 0.91 -0.70 -16.93
C LYS A 75 2.14 -0.16 -17.67
N LYS A 76 1.99 0.93 -18.44
CA LYS A 76 3.12 1.60 -19.12
C LYS A 76 4.19 2.03 -18.12
N THR A 77 3.80 2.71 -17.03
CA THR A 77 4.76 3.14 -16.00
C THR A 77 5.48 1.96 -15.34
N LYS A 78 4.76 0.89 -14.99
CA LYS A 78 5.37 -0.30 -14.38
C LYS A 78 6.36 -1.02 -15.31
N ARG A 79 6.14 -0.97 -16.63
CA ARG A 79 7.01 -1.61 -17.63
C ARG A 79 8.29 -0.82 -17.89
N PHE A 80 8.21 0.51 -18.00
CA PHE A 80 9.33 1.33 -18.48
C PHE A 80 10.08 2.10 -17.40
N ASN A 81 9.41 2.56 -16.34
CA ASN A 81 10.05 3.43 -15.37
C ASN A 81 11.08 2.66 -14.50
N PRO A 82 12.36 3.11 -14.42
CA PRO A 82 13.40 2.40 -13.70
C PRO A 82 13.13 2.29 -12.20
N ALA A 83 12.59 3.34 -11.57
CA ALA A 83 12.19 3.31 -10.17
C ALA A 83 11.06 2.30 -9.92
N SER A 84 10.14 2.11 -10.88
CA SER A 84 9.07 1.10 -10.74
C SER A 84 9.61 -0.33 -10.84
N LYS A 85 10.62 -0.56 -11.68
CA LYS A 85 11.32 -1.85 -11.75
C LYS A 85 12.08 -2.14 -10.46
N ARG A 86 12.82 -1.15 -9.93
CA ARG A 86 13.56 -1.27 -8.67
C ARG A 86 12.64 -1.58 -7.48
N VAL A 87 11.50 -0.89 -7.37
CA VAL A 87 10.48 -1.18 -6.34
C VAL A 87 9.97 -2.62 -6.42
N ARG A 88 9.87 -3.21 -7.62
CA ARG A 88 9.47 -4.62 -7.77
C ARG A 88 10.53 -5.57 -7.23
N ALA A 89 11.81 -5.30 -7.48
CA ALA A 89 12.91 -6.10 -6.95
C ALA A 89 13.00 -5.98 -5.42
N LEU A 90 12.93 -4.76 -4.89
CA LEU A 90 13.02 -4.49 -3.44
C LEU A 90 11.89 -5.10 -2.60
N ASN A 91 10.72 -5.39 -3.20
CA ASN A 91 9.60 -6.02 -2.49
C ASN A 91 9.49 -7.54 -2.76
N ARG A 92 10.42 -8.13 -3.52
CA ARG A 92 10.49 -9.58 -3.74
C ARG A 92 11.42 -10.28 -2.75
N GLN A 93 12.39 -9.55 -2.22
CA GLN A 93 13.18 -9.92 -1.04
C GLN A 93 12.24 -10.03 0.17
#